data_AF-A0A968X4T3-F1
#
_entry.id   AF-A0A968X4T3-F1
#
_cell.length_a   1.000
_cell.length_b   1.000
_cell.length_c   1.000
_cell.angle_alpha   90.00
_cell.angle_beta   90.00
_cell.angle_gamma   90.00
#
_symmetry.space_group_name_H-M   'P 1'
#
loop_
_entity.id
_entity.type
_entity.pdbx_description
1 polymer ?
#
loop_
_entity_poly.entity_id
_entity_poly.type
_entity_poly.pdbx_seq_one_letter_code
_entity_poly.pdbx_strand_id
1 'polypeptide(L)'
;MSARPLLANSATIATTDAEQASLPIVWGLPILVAQTTDKLLDKCVRATFEARRWNTNLTGTLTYASGRNPTYRPTPSDRLRVIGLDGLTLDFWITGLQGHLGAGPSDFLTREYQLKCRTQQSGFGDLTINAKQTSQGLLNRTRITQTKGQWVYEGRRFELDTQANSAIYYESSFDGSEYLNQTKLQGTARDTSLALTLAESFSFQHITSGDESASASRRISDSQWRVDGKRYVLSQGYLNQSFKNGKPARLETEWRAGGTISREGRQWVTLSGKTAKDYFEVWATLPEGRVMLTRIYLNSASVTHALANAISQDQTNARHASIVIGAVLKTNSEERSQLASDIYKLTGLDATQVISLALSTGVDIGLDAEQASQAQPPNENLIMEA
;
A
#
# COMPACT_ATOMS: atom_id res chain seq x y z
N MET A 1 -18.62 -26.89 59.55
CA MET A 1 -19.25 -26.89 58.22
C MET A 1 -18.42 -26.00 57.31
N SER A 2 -17.61 -26.59 56.42
CA SER A 2 -16.72 -25.85 55.52
C SER A 2 -17.45 -25.62 54.19
N ALA A 3 -17.69 -24.34 53.85
CA ALA A 3 -18.31 -23.95 52.60
C ALA A 3 -17.32 -24.21 51.45
N ARG A 4 -17.66 -25.14 50.56
CA ARG A 4 -16.94 -25.35 49.31
C ARG A 4 -17.17 -24.14 48.39
N PRO A 5 -16.12 -23.56 47.79
CA PRO A 5 -16.31 -22.54 46.77
C PRO A 5 -16.99 -23.17 45.55
N LEU A 6 -18.09 -22.54 45.12
CA LEU A 6 -18.74 -22.80 43.84
C LEU A 6 -17.73 -22.54 42.73
N LEU A 7 -17.22 -23.61 42.12
CA LEU A 7 -16.51 -23.54 40.85
C LEU A 7 -17.47 -22.91 39.84
N ALA A 8 -17.17 -21.66 39.45
CA ALA A 8 -17.86 -21.02 38.34
C ALA A 8 -17.64 -21.89 37.10
N ASN A 9 -18.69 -22.58 36.67
CA ASN A 9 -18.72 -23.22 35.35
C ASN A 9 -18.49 -22.11 34.32
N SER A 10 -17.28 -22.05 33.78
CA SER A 10 -16.95 -21.25 32.61
C SER A 10 -17.76 -21.79 31.44
N ALA A 11 -19.00 -21.32 31.30
CA ALA A 11 -19.84 -21.61 30.15
C ALA A 11 -19.03 -21.22 28.90
N THR A 12 -18.67 -22.22 28.10
CA THR A 12 -18.02 -22.03 26.81
C THR A 12 -19.04 -21.37 25.89
N ILE A 13 -19.02 -20.04 25.81
CA ILE A 13 -19.90 -19.28 24.91
C ILE A 13 -19.42 -19.58 23.49
N ALA A 14 -20.20 -20.37 22.76
CA ALA A 14 -19.97 -20.70 21.36
C ALA A 14 -19.78 -19.43 20.52
N THR A 15 -18.82 -19.49 19.61
CA THR A 15 -18.51 -18.41 18.67
C THR A 15 -19.34 -18.57 17.40
N THR A 16 -19.84 -17.47 16.82
CA THR A 16 -20.54 -17.49 15.52
C THR A 16 -19.54 -17.36 14.36
N ASP A 17 -19.92 -17.82 13.17
CA ASP A 17 -19.09 -17.68 11.96
C ASP A 17 -18.76 -16.22 11.65
N ALA A 18 -19.69 -15.29 11.94
CA ALA A 18 -19.49 -13.86 11.75
C ALA A 18 -18.46 -13.27 12.71
N GLU A 19 -18.41 -13.74 13.97
CA GLU A 19 -17.37 -13.35 14.93
C GLU A 19 -15.98 -13.75 14.43
N GLN A 20 -15.80 -15.01 13.98
CA GLN A 20 -14.53 -15.49 13.45
C GLN A 20 -14.14 -14.76 12.15
N ALA A 21 -15.09 -14.58 11.22
CA ALA A 21 -14.87 -13.89 9.96
C ALA A 21 -14.51 -12.40 10.13
N SER A 22 -14.88 -11.78 11.25
CA SER A 22 -14.49 -10.40 11.55
C SER A 22 -12.99 -10.25 11.85
N LEU A 23 -12.33 -11.30 12.39
CA LEU A 23 -10.96 -11.20 12.90
C LEU A 23 -9.92 -10.84 11.82
N PRO A 24 -9.88 -11.49 10.64
CA PRO A 24 -8.95 -11.10 9.59
C PRO A 24 -9.22 -9.69 9.07
N ILE A 25 -10.50 -9.28 8.99
CA ILE A 25 -10.89 -7.95 8.53
C ILE A 25 -10.40 -6.88 9.50
N VAL A 26 -10.71 -6.99 10.79
CA VAL A 26 -10.28 -5.98 11.78
C VAL A 26 -8.77 -5.92 11.93
N TRP A 27 -8.07 -7.04 11.70
CA TRP A 27 -6.63 -7.08 11.66
C TRP A 27 -6.06 -6.41 10.38
N GLY A 28 -6.57 -6.73 9.20
CA GLY A 28 -6.01 -6.28 7.92
C GLY A 28 -6.44 -4.86 7.49
N LEU A 29 -7.72 -4.52 7.70
CA LEU A 29 -8.34 -3.28 7.23
C LEU A 29 -7.56 -2.01 7.58
N PRO A 30 -7.01 -1.82 8.81
CA PRO A 30 -6.33 -0.58 9.15
C PRO A 30 -5.06 -0.33 8.33
N ILE A 31 -4.28 -1.39 8.04
CA ILE A 31 -3.09 -1.30 7.17
C ILE A 31 -3.52 -0.91 5.76
N LEU A 32 -4.57 -1.56 5.24
CA LEU A 32 -5.07 -1.31 3.90
C LEU A 32 -5.63 0.10 3.75
N VAL A 33 -6.33 0.63 4.75
CA VAL A 33 -6.80 2.03 4.77
C VAL A 33 -5.63 3.00 4.69
N ALA A 34 -4.59 2.80 5.50
CA ALA A 34 -3.40 3.65 5.48
C ALA A 34 -2.70 3.61 4.11
N GLN A 35 -2.43 2.42 3.59
CA GLN A 35 -1.77 2.23 2.29
C GLN A 35 -2.59 2.78 1.13
N THR A 36 -3.91 2.55 1.15
CA THR A 36 -4.83 3.03 0.12
C THR A 36 -4.89 4.56 0.11
N THR A 37 -4.99 5.16 1.30
CA THR A 37 -5.02 6.62 1.45
C THR A 37 -3.75 7.25 0.87
N ASP A 38 -2.58 6.73 1.22
CA ASP A 38 -1.30 7.26 0.71
C ASP A 38 -1.17 7.05 -0.81
N LYS A 39 -1.58 5.90 -1.36
CA LYS A 39 -1.57 5.66 -2.81
C LYS A 39 -2.51 6.58 -3.57
N LEU A 40 -3.71 6.83 -3.04
CA LEU A 40 -4.69 7.73 -3.68
C LEU A 40 -4.24 9.19 -3.60
N LEU A 41 -3.59 9.58 -2.50
CA LEU A 41 -2.95 10.88 -2.36
C LEU A 41 -1.88 11.09 -3.44
N ASP A 42 -0.93 10.16 -3.59
CA ASP A 42 0.12 10.20 -4.61
C ASP A 42 -0.48 10.23 -6.03
N LYS A 43 -1.43 9.33 -6.33
CA LYS A 43 -2.14 9.30 -7.62
C LYS A 43 -2.83 10.63 -7.93
N CYS A 44 -3.51 11.23 -6.95
CA CYS A 44 -4.18 12.51 -7.15
C CYS A 44 -3.18 13.63 -7.45
N VAL A 45 -2.06 13.71 -6.73
CA VAL A 45 -1.01 14.70 -7.01
C VAL A 45 -0.40 14.46 -8.39
N ARG A 46 -0.01 13.23 -8.74
CA ARG A 46 0.57 12.94 -10.06
C ARG A 46 -0.38 13.26 -11.20
N ALA A 47 -1.65 12.83 -11.09
CA ALA A 47 -2.68 13.15 -12.08
C ALA A 47 -2.86 14.66 -12.24
N THR A 48 -2.84 15.40 -11.12
CA THR A 48 -2.89 16.87 -11.11
C THR A 48 -1.73 17.49 -11.88
N PHE A 49 -0.50 17.09 -11.57
CA PHE A 49 0.69 17.62 -12.24
C PHE A 49 0.75 17.28 -13.71
N GLU A 50 0.32 16.08 -14.09
CA GLU A 50 0.22 15.66 -15.48
C GLU A 50 -0.82 16.53 -16.20
N ALA A 51 -2.04 16.65 -15.66
CA ALA A 51 -3.10 17.48 -16.25
C ALA A 51 -2.70 18.96 -16.43
N ARG A 52 -1.92 19.54 -15.50
CA ARG A 52 -1.41 20.92 -15.60
C ARG A 52 -0.57 21.19 -16.84
N ARG A 53 0.01 20.17 -17.47
CA ARG A 53 0.76 20.32 -18.73
C ARG A 53 -0.13 20.79 -19.88
N TRP A 54 -1.44 20.49 -19.81
CA TRP A 54 -2.40 20.82 -20.86
C TRP A 54 -3.49 21.79 -20.41
N ASN A 55 -3.89 21.79 -19.14
CA ASN A 55 -5.00 22.61 -18.65
C ASN A 55 -4.79 23.11 -17.21
N THR A 56 -4.99 24.42 -17.00
CA THR A 56 -4.89 25.07 -15.69
C THR A 56 -6.00 24.68 -14.73
N ASN A 57 -7.19 24.32 -15.24
CA ASN A 57 -8.37 24.02 -14.43
C ASN A 57 -8.42 22.58 -13.91
N LEU A 58 -7.43 21.74 -14.25
CA LEU A 58 -7.31 20.36 -13.75
C LEU A 58 -8.53 19.47 -14.03
N THR A 59 -9.23 19.70 -15.13
CA THR A 59 -10.36 18.86 -15.59
C THR A 59 -10.03 18.24 -16.94
N GLY A 60 -10.84 17.31 -17.43
CA GLY A 60 -10.64 16.62 -18.72
C GLY A 60 -10.41 15.12 -18.57
N THR A 61 -9.94 14.46 -19.61
CA THR A 61 -9.58 13.04 -19.65
C THR A 61 -8.12 12.88 -20.04
N LEU A 62 -7.36 12.23 -19.18
CA LEU A 62 -5.99 11.77 -19.41
C LEU A 62 -6.03 10.28 -19.75
N THR A 63 -5.48 9.88 -20.90
CA THR A 63 -5.45 8.47 -21.32
C THR A 63 -4.02 8.02 -21.55
N TYR A 64 -3.63 6.96 -20.84
CA TYR A 64 -2.36 6.26 -21.03
C TYR A 64 -2.55 5.12 -22.03
N ALA A 65 -1.71 5.04 -23.06
CA ALA A 65 -1.72 3.97 -24.06
C ALA A 65 -0.31 3.39 -24.23
N SER A 66 -0.20 2.08 -24.45
CA SER A 66 1.11 1.42 -24.56
C SER A 66 1.96 2.05 -25.67
N GLY A 67 3.24 2.29 -25.36
CA GLY A 67 4.23 2.85 -26.28
C GLY A 67 3.98 4.30 -26.73
N ARG A 68 3.06 5.06 -26.12
CA ARG A 68 2.76 6.44 -26.50
C ARG A 68 2.75 7.38 -25.30
N ASN A 69 3.06 8.66 -25.56
CA ASN A 69 2.85 9.71 -24.58
C ASN A 69 1.38 9.76 -24.16
N PRO A 70 1.07 10.09 -22.89
CA PRO A 70 -0.31 10.27 -22.46
C PRO A 70 -1.02 11.30 -23.33
N THR A 71 -2.27 11.03 -23.66
CA THR A 71 -3.12 11.95 -24.42
C THR A 71 -4.11 12.64 -23.51
N TYR A 72 -4.44 13.88 -23.83
CA TYR A 72 -5.35 14.70 -23.04
C TYR A 72 -6.53 15.19 -23.90
N ARG A 73 -7.74 15.09 -23.34
CA ARG A 73 -8.96 15.69 -23.90
C ARG A 73 -9.59 16.60 -22.84
N PRO A 74 -10.10 17.79 -23.18
CA PRO A 74 -10.62 18.74 -22.19
C PRO A 74 -11.98 18.36 -21.58
N THR A 75 -12.53 17.20 -21.92
CA THR A 75 -13.81 16.70 -21.40
C THR A 75 -13.59 15.49 -20.48
N PRO A 76 -14.34 15.35 -19.37
CA PRO A 76 -15.40 16.23 -18.92
C PRO A 76 -14.85 17.50 -18.23
N SER A 77 -15.66 18.56 -18.14
CA SER A 77 -15.22 19.88 -17.65
C SER A 77 -15.28 20.04 -16.13
N ASP A 78 -15.83 19.07 -15.40
CA ASP A 78 -16.10 19.10 -13.96
C ASP A 78 -15.12 18.26 -13.12
N ARG A 79 -14.34 17.39 -13.77
CA ARG A 79 -13.39 16.46 -13.12
C ARG A 79 -12.26 16.06 -14.04
N LEU A 80 -11.19 15.53 -13.45
CA LEU A 80 -10.13 14.85 -14.17
C LEU A 80 -10.40 13.35 -14.19
N ARG A 81 -10.70 12.82 -15.36
CA ARG A 81 -10.78 11.39 -15.62
C ARG A 81 -9.42 10.87 -16.05
N VAL A 82 -8.94 9.81 -15.43
CA VAL A 82 -7.70 9.12 -15.80
C VAL A 82 -8.06 7.71 -16.25
N ILE A 83 -7.67 7.37 -17.47
CA ILE A 83 -7.82 6.03 -18.05
C ILE A 83 -6.43 5.41 -18.11
N GLY A 84 -6.21 4.37 -17.31
CA GLY A 84 -4.98 3.59 -17.26
C GLY A 84 -4.78 2.72 -18.50
N LEU A 85 -3.58 2.15 -18.62
CA LEU A 85 -3.22 1.21 -19.69
C LEU A 85 -4.10 -0.05 -19.71
N ASP A 86 -4.54 -0.47 -18.52
CA ASP A 86 -5.44 -1.58 -18.25
C ASP A 86 -6.92 -1.23 -18.48
N GLY A 87 -7.22 -0.02 -18.95
CA GLY A 87 -8.58 0.49 -19.10
C GLY A 87 -9.24 0.90 -17.78
N LEU A 88 -8.54 0.80 -16.64
CA LEU A 88 -9.05 1.24 -15.36
C LEU A 88 -9.33 2.74 -15.41
N THR A 89 -10.55 3.12 -15.03
CA THR A 89 -10.97 4.52 -14.98
C THR A 89 -11.02 5.03 -13.55
N LEU A 90 -10.32 6.14 -13.31
CA LEU A 90 -10.28 6.87 -12.06
C LEU A 90 -10.77 8.29 -12.30
N ASP A 91 -11.77 8.74 -11.55
CA ASP A 91 -12.25 10.11 -11.60
C ASP A 91 -11.73 10.89 -10.37
N PHE A 92 -11.13 12.06 -10.60
CA PHE A 92 -10.57 12.94 -9.58
C PHE A 92 -11.27 14.32 -9.59
N TRP A 93 -11.72 14.77 -8.43
CA TRP A 93 -12.14 16.16 -8.20
C TRP A 93 -11.14 16.83 -7.27
N ILE A 94 -10.24 17.63 -7.85
CA ILE A 94 -9.22 18.39 -7.12
C ILE A 94 -9.84 19.73 -6.73
N THR A 95 -10.23 19.85 -5.46
CA THR A 95 -10.95 21.02 -4.94
C THR A 95 -10.06 21.96 -4.12
N GLY A 96 -8.82 21.55 -3.85
CA GLY A 96 -7.80 22.40 -3.26
C GLY A 96 -6.41 21.83 -3.52
N LEU A 97 -5.49 22.67 -3.98
CA LEU A 97 -4.08 22.33 -4.20
C LEU A 97 -3.25 23.59 -3.89
N GLN A 98 -2.44 23.52 -2.84
CA GLN A 98 -1.53 24.58 -2.44
C GLN A 98 -0.18 23.98 -2.06
N GLY A 99 0.92 24.64 -2.41
CA GLY A 99 2.29 24.16 -2.16
C GLY A 99 3.24 24.58 -3.27
N HIS A 100 4.45 24.02 -3.28
CA HIS A 100 5.43 24.29 -4.33
C HIS A 100 5.13 23.46 -5.59
N LEU A 101 4.68 24.13 -6.66
CA LEU A 101 4.27 23.47 -7.90
C LEU A 101 5.36 23.46 -8.99
N GLY A 102 6.54 24.03 -8.73
CA GLY A 102 7.57 24.27 -9.74
C GLY A 102 8.45 23.07 -10.09
N ALA A 103 8.61 22.12 -9.16
CA ALA A 103 9.57 21.01 -9.27
C ALA A 103 8.92 19.62 -9.43
N GLY A 104 7.63 19.59 -9.80
CA GLY A 104 6.91 18.35 -10.08
C GLY A 104 6.25 17.69 -8.86
N PRO A 105 5.58 16.54 -9.07
CA PRO A 105 4.75 15.91 -8.03
C PRO A 105 5.56 15.38 -6.84
N SER A 106 6.76 14.85 -7.06
CA SER A 106 7.60 14.33 -5.97
C SER A 106 8.11 15.46 -5.06
N ASP A 107 8.56 16.57 -5.63
CA ASP A 107 8.99 17.73 -4.83
C ASP A 107 7.81 18.34 -4.07
N PHE A 108 6.61 18.38 -4.67
CA PHE A 108 5.39 18.78 -3.98
C PHE A 108 5.11 17.89 -2.76
N LEU A 109 5.13 16.56 -2.90
CA LEU A 109 4.85 15.62 -1.82
C LEU A 109 5.90 15.62 -0.70
N THR A 110 7.10 16.10 -0.96
CA THR A 110 8.18 16.20 0.03
C THR A 110 8.26 17.57 0.71
N ARG A 111 7.47 18.56 0.26
CA ARG A 111 7.44 19.91 0.83
C ARG A 111 6.15 20.18 1.61
N GLU A 112 5.99 21.41 2.07
CA GLU A 112 4.73 21.85 2.64
C GLU A 112 3.66 21.93 1.55
N TYR A 113 2.52 21.31 1.83
CA TYR A 113 1.38 21.35 0.91
C TYR A 113 0.05 21.21 1.63
N GLN A 114 -1.01 21.60 0.92
CA GLN A 114 -2.39 21.26 1.22
C GLN A 114 -3.05 20.71 -0.03
N LEU A 115 -3.72 19.57 0.09
CA LEU A 115 -4.46 18.93 -0.97
C LEU A 115 -5.85 18.52 -0.47
N LYS A 116 -6.88 18.85 -1.25
CA LYS A 116 -8.22 18.31 -1.10
C LYS A 116 -8.66 17.67 -2.42
N CYS A 117 -8.85 16.36 -2.39
CA CYS A 117 -9.12 15.56 -3.57
C CYS A 117 -10.22 14.53 -3.28
N ARG A 118 -11.21 14.41 -4.16
CA ARG A 118 -12.13 13.26 -4.16
C ARG A 118 -11.74 12.34 -5.30
N THR A 119 -11.72 11.04 -5.03
CA THR A 119 -11.37 9.98 -5.97
C THR A 119 -12.52 9.00 -6.07
N GLN A 120 -12.99 8.73 -7.28
CA GLN A 120 -14.04 7.73 -7.52
C GLN A 120 -13.53 6.69 -8.52
N GLN A 121 -13.72 5.42 -8.17
CA GLN A 121 -13.36 4.28 -9.00
C GLN A 121 -14.47 3.23 -8.92
N SER A 122 -14.97 2.79 -10.08
CA SER A 122 -15.99 1.74 -10.15
C SER A 122 -15.50 0.46 -9.46
N GLY A 123 -16.35 -0.17 -8.65
CA GLY A 123 -16.03 -1.38 -7.90
C GLY A 123 -15.10 -1.19 -6.70
N PHE A 124 -14.47 -0.03 -6.55
CA PHE A 124 -13.52 0.25 -5.47
C PHE A 124 -14.04 1.25 -4.45
N GLY A 125 -14.68 2.33 -4.88
CA GLY A 125 -15.25 3.30 -3.93
C GLY A 125 -15.20 4.76 -4.38
N ASP A 126 -15.57 5.62 -3.44
CA ASP A 126 -15.66 7.06 -3.57
C ASP A 126 -15.13 7.68 -2.28
N LEU A 127 -13.89 8.15 -2.33
CA LEU A 127 -13.14 8.62 -1.18
C LEU A 127 -12.73 10.07 -1.36
N THR A 128 -12.96 10.87 -0.33
CA THR A 128 -12.41 12.21 -0.19
C THR A 128 -11.20 12.18 0.72
N ILE A 129 -10.09 12.74 0.24
CA ILE A 129 -8.82 12.87 0.92
C ILE A 129 -8.54 14.35 1.13
N ASN A 130 -8.27 14.71 2.38
CA ASN A 130 -7.79 16.04 2.77
C ASN A 130 -6.45 15.88 3.47
N ALA A 131 -5.37 16.28 2.81
CA ALA A 131 -4.01 16.12 3.29
C ALA A 131 -3.35 17.49 3.49
N LYS A 132 -2.63 17.63 4.60
CA LYS A 132 -1.78 18.78 4.90
C LYS A 132 -0.43 18.29 5.38
N GLN A 133 0.64 18.76 4.75
CA GLN A 133 2.01 18.55 5.21
C GLN A 133 2.63 19.88 5.59
N THR A 134 3.30 19.90 6.74
CA THR A 134 4.07 21.05 7.24
C THR A 134 5.47 20.59 7.58
N SER A 135 6.44 21.49 7.46
CA SER A 135 7.85 21.22 7.71
C SER A 135 8.32 21.96 8.95
N GLN A 136 9.10 21.26 9.78
CA GLN A 136 9.80 21.83 10.93
C GLN A 136 11.30 21.75 10.66
N GLY A 137 11.78 22.64 9.79
CA GLY A 137 13.14 22.59 9.24
C GLY A 137 13.27 21.68 8.02
N LEU A 138 14.50 21.30 7.68
CA LEU A 138 14.80 20.54 6.46
C LEU A 138 14.51 19.04 6.57
N LEU A 139 14.64 18.48 7.79
CA LEU A 139 14.63 17.03 8.03
C LEU A 139 13.32 16.51 8.63
N ASN A 140 12.59 17.36 9.39
CA ASN A 140 11.37 16.96 10.09
C ASN A 140 10.12 17.47 9.38
N ARG A 141 9.14 16.59 9.19
CA ARG A 141 7.85 16.91 8.57
C ARG A 141 6.72 16.28 9.36
N THR A 142 5.57 16.94 9.38
CA THR A 142 4.34 16.39 9.91
C THR A 142 3.29 16.38 8.83
N ARG A 143 2.65 15.22 8.61
CA ARG A 143 1.57 15.04 7.64
C ARG A 143 0.30 14.62 8.35
N ILE A 144 -0.78 15.33 8.09
CA ILE A 144 -2.13 14.97 8.54
C ILE A 144 -2.95 14.64 7.30
N THR A 145 -3.48 13.43 7.23
CA THR A 145 -4.35 13.00 6.13
C THR A 145 -5.68 12.52 6.68
N GLN A 146 -6.77 13.12 6.23
CA GLN A 146 -8.14 12.71 6.53
C GLN A 146 -8.71 12.00 5.31
N THR A 147 -9.33 10.85 5.52
CA THR A 147 -10.00 10.06 4.48
C THR A 147 -11.44 9.81 4.89
N LYS A 148 -12.38 10.20 4.03
CA LYS A 148 -13.82 10.04 4.24
C LYS A 148 -14.52 9.45 3.02
N GLY A 149 -15.59 8.69 3.21
CA GLY A 149 -16.47 8.21 2.15
C GLY A 149 -16.50 6.70 2.05
N GLN A 150 -16.86 6.17 0.88
CA GLN A 150 -17.13 4.76 0.69
C GLN A 150 -15.93 4.03 0.11
N TRP A 151 -15.58 2.89 0.70
CA TRP A 151 -14.55 1.99 0.20
C TRP A 151 -15.07 0.56 0.14
N VAL A 152 -14.80 -0.14 -0.95
CA VAL A 152 -15.18 -1.53 -1.16
C VAL A 152 -13.96 -2.41 -0.89
N TYR A 153 -14.10 -3.32 0.07
CA TYR A 153 -13.07 -4.28 0.45
C TYR A 153 -13.71 -5.65 0.68
N GLU A 154 -13.18 -6.70 0.03
CA GLU A 154 -13.72 -8.07 0.11
C GLU A 154 -15.25 -8.13 -0.18
N GLY A 155 -15.70 -7.36 -1.17
CA GLY A 155 -17.13 -7.26 -1.54
C GLY A 155 -18.01 -6.48 -0.54
N ARG A 156 -17.45 -5.98 0.55
CA ARG A 156 -18.15 -5.20 1.59
C ARG A 156 -17.92 -3.72 1.36
N ARG A 157 -18.96 -2.90 1.54
CA ARG A 157 -18.87 -1.44 1.42
C ARG A 157 -18.75 -0.83 2.81
N PHE A 158 -17.56 -0.34 3.12
CA PHE A 158 -17.25 0.39 4.33
C PHE A 158 -17.42 1.90 4.13
N GLU A 159 -18.14 2.54 5.04
CA GLU A 159 -18.07 3.98 5.25
C GLU A 159 -16.86 4.29 6.13
N LEU A 160 -15.89 5.01 5.59
CA LEU A 160 -14.67 5.43 6.24
C LEU A 160 -14.81 6.87 6.75
N ASP A 161 -14.33 7.10 7.97
CA ASP A 161 -14.01 8.42 8.49
C ASP A 161 -12.75 8.29 9.34
N THR A 162 -11.59 8.53 8.74
CA THR A 162 -10.29 8.24 9.35
C THR A 162 -9.34 9.41 9.24
N GLN A 163 -8.40 9.50 10.17
CA GLN A 163 -7.31 10.47 10.16
C GLN A 163 -6.00 9.76 10.49
N ALA A 164 -5.01 9.95 9.63
CA ALA A 164 -3.62 9.58 9.86
C ALA A 164 -2.82 10.83 10.22
N ASN A 165 -2.07 10.77 11.33
CA ASN A 165 -1.11 11.79 11.72
C ASN A 165 0.29 11.18 11.70
N SER A 166 1.12 11.61 10.77
CA SER A 166 2.48 11.11 10.54
C SER A 166 3.52 12.14 10.95
N ALA A 167 4.53 11.70 11.68
CA ALA A 167 5.79 12.41 11.88
C ALA A 167 6.86 11.71 11.04
N ILE A 168 7.47 12.46 10.12
CA ILE A 168 8.41 11.94 9.13
C ILE A 168 9.75 12.65 9.34
N TYR A 169 10.80 11.85 9.50
CA TYR A 169 12.18 12.30 9.51
C TYR A 169 12.88 11.76 8.28
N TYR A 170 13.64 12.60 7.60
CA TYR A 170 14.54 12.15 6.56
C TYR A 170 15.84 12.95 6.59
N GLU A 171 16.95 12.24 6.64
CA GLU A 171 18.29 12.77 6.49
C GLU A 171 19.06 11.96 5.47
N SER A 172 19.85 12.66 4.65
CA SER A 172 20.81 12.05 3.74
C SER A 172 22.12 12.81 3.84
N SER A 173 23.19 12.10 4.13
CA SER A 173 24.55 12.62 4.22
C SER A 173 25.49 11.78 3.35
N PHE A 174 26.78 12.08 3.38
CA PHE A 174 27.78 11.34 2.60
C PHE A 174 27.91 9.87 3.03
N ASP A 175 27.72 9.58 4.31
CA ASP A 175 27.95 8.24 4.89
C ASP A 175 26.69 7.36 4.92
N GLY A 176 25.54 7.89 4.50
CA GLY A 176 24.29 7.16 4.56
C GLY A 176 23.03 8.00 4.47
N SER A 177 21.89 7.34 4.66
CA SER A 177 20.60 8.00 4.82
C SER A 177 19.77 7.34 5.90
N GLU A 178 18.92 8.12 6.54
CA GLU A 178 17.98 7.64 7.53
C GLU A 178 16.59 8.19 7.22
N TYR A 179 15.60 7.31 7.26
CA TYR A 179 14.19 7.63 7.14
C TYR A 179 13.45 7.05 8.34
N LEU A 180 12.69 7.88 9.05
CA LEU A 180 11.75 7.44 10.06
C LEU A 180 10.35 7.95 9.73
N ASN A 181 9.36 7.11 9.95
CA ASN A 181 7.96 7.51 9.88
C ASN A 181 7.20 6.92 11.07
N GLN A 182 6.54 7.78 11.83
CA GLN A 182 5.64 7.39 12.90
C GLN A 182 4.24 7.91 12.60
N THR A 183 3.31 7.00 12.32
CA THR A 183 1.93 7.32 11.94
C THR A 183 0.95 6.82 12.97
N LYS A 184 0.07 7.69 13.46
CA LYS A 184 -1.11 7.32 14.25
C LYS A 184 -2.35 7.37 13.36
N LEU A 185 -3.05 6.26 13.20
CA LEU A 185 -4.30 6.17 12.45
C LEU A 185 -5.47 5.98 13.43
N GLN A 186 -6.46 6.86 13.32
CA GLN A 186 -7.65 6.84 14.16
C GLN A 186 -8.91 7.08 13.33
N GLY A 187 -10.07 6.72 13.87
CA GLY A 187 -11.36 6.99 13.25
C GLY A 187 -12.24 5.75 13.19
N THR A 188 -13.09 5.64 12.18
CA THR A 188 -14.00 4.50 12.04
C THR A 188 -14.08 3.96 10.61
N ALA A 189 -14.32 2.66 10.52
CA ALA A 189 -14.72 1.97 9.30
C ALA A 189 -15.98 1.15 9.63
N ARG A 190 -17.07 1.38 8.91
CA ARG A 190 -18.38 0.79 9.25
C ARG A 190 -19.06 0.21 8.03
N ASP A 191 -19.66 -0.95 8.18
CA ASP A 191 -20.66 -1.45 7.25
C ASP A 191 -21.90 -1.95 8.02
N THR A 192 -22.77 -2.70 7.36
CA THR A 192 -24.01 -3.19 7.94
C THR A 192 -23.82 -4.23 9.05
N SER A 193 -22.70 -4.95 9.10
CA SER A 193 -22.45 -6.03 10.07
C SER A 193 -21.24 -5.80 10.97
N LEU A 194 -20.38 -4.83 10.65
CA LEU A 194 -19.17 -4.50 11.39
C LEU A 194 -19.04 -3.00 11.61
N ALA A 195 -18.84 -2.59 12.85
CA ALA A 195 -18.47 -1.21 13.20
C ALA A 195 -17.11 -1.21 13.91
N LEU A 196 -16.05 -0.84 13.19
CA LEU A 196 -14.67 -0.77 13.68
C LEU A 196 -14.31 0.67 14.06
N THR A 197 -13.78 0.86 15.26
CA THR A 197 -13.06 2.08 15.67
C THR A 197 -11.56 1.78 15.63
N LEU A 198 -10.85 2.53 14.81
CA LEU A 198 -9.42 2.40 14.59
C LEU A 198 -8.64 3.15 15.67
N ALA A 199 -7.64 2.48 16.23
CA ALA A 199 -6.62 3.06 17.08
C ALA A 199 -5.29 2.33 16.81
N GLU A 200 -4.59 2.78 15.77
CA GLU A 200 -3.35 2.16 15.30
C GLU A 200 -2.17 3.12 15.43
N SER A 201 -1.01 2.57 15.72
CA SER A 201 0.28 3.23 15.57
C SER A 201 1.19 2.39 14.70
N PHE A 202 1.73 2.99 13.65
CA PHE A 202 2.72 2.42 12.76
C PHE A 202 4.03 3.17 12.93
N SER A 203 5.13 2.47 13.12
CA SER A 203 6.46 3.04 13.09
C SER A 203 7.30 2.30 12.07
N PHE A 204 8.02 3.04 11.25
CA PHE A 204 8.94 2.52 10.29
C PHE A 204 10.26 3.27 10.38
N GLN A 205 11.37 2.54 10.31
CA GLN A 205 12.70 3.10 10.23
C GLN A 205 13.48 2.37 9.14
N HIS A 206 14.22 3.13 8.34
CA HIS A 206 15.15 2.63 7.35
C HIS A 206 16.45 3.40 7.46
N ILE A 207 17.56 2.67 7.48
CA ILE A 207 18.90 3.23 7.53
C ILE A 207 19.71 2.58 6.41
N THR A 208 20.48 3.39 5.69
CA THR A 208 21.47 2.94 4.71
C THR A 208 22.85 3.49 5.07
N SER A 209 23.90 2.69 4.87
CA SER A 209 25.28 3.14 4.98
C SER A 209 26.17 2.28 4.07
N GLY A 210 26.86 2.93 3.12
CA GLY A 210 27.57 2.22 2.05
C GLY A 210 26.63 1.25 1.29
N ASP A 211 27.03 -0.01 1.19
CA ASP A 211 26.26 -1.08 0.55
C ASP A 211 25.30 -1.81 1.51
N GLU A 212 25.23 -1.39 2.77
CA GLU A 212 24.33 -1.98 3.76
C GLU A 212 23.04 -1.17 3.94
N SER A 213 21.96 -1.89 4.25
CA SER A 213 20.72 -1.31 4.69
C SER A 213 20.06 -2.13 5.80
N ALA A 214 19.36 -1.45 6.69
CA ALA A 214 18.52 -2.05 7.70
C ALA A 214 17.15 -1.37 7.69
N SER A 215 16.11 -2.13 8.00
CA SER A 215 14.81 -1.53 8.28
C SER A 215 14.05 -2.30 9.34
N ALA A 216 13.21 -1.59 10.06
CA ALA A 216 12.31 -2.14 11.06
C ALA A 216 10.94 -1.50 10.91
N SER A 217 9.90 -2.32 10.97
CA SER A 217 8.52 -1.86 11.04
C SER A 217 7.84 -2.43 12.27
N ARG A 218 7.08 -1.59 12.96
CA ARG A 218 6.26 -1.99 14.10
C ARG A 218 4.88 -1.41 13.96
N ARG A 219 3.88 -2.24 14.22
CA ARG A 219 2.48 -1.89 14.35
C ARG A 219 2.05 -2.13 15.79
N ILE A 220 1.24 -1.21 16.33
CA ILE A 220 0.52 -1.37 17.58
C ILE A 220 -0.96 -1.07 17.31
N SER A 221 -1.86 -1.87 17.85
CA SER A 221 -3.31 -1.75 17.69
C SER A 221 -4.01 -1.86 19.03
N ASP A 222 -4.84 -0.87 19.34
CA ASP A 222 -5.82 -0.88 20.43
C ASP A 222 -7.24 -0.70 19.89
N SER A 223 -7.48 -1.22 18.67
CA SER A 223 -8.73 -1.08 17.95
C SER A 223 -9.88 -1.84 18.62
N GLN A 224 -11.11 -1.33 18.47
CA GLN A 224 -12.32 -1.93 19.02
C GLN A 224 -13.38 -2.09 17.93
N TRP A 225 -14.20 -3.14 17.99
CA TRP A 225 -15.26 -3.32 17.02
C TRP A 225 -16.53 -3.89 17.62
N ARG A 226 -17.63 -3.76 16.87
CA ARG A 226 -18.88 -4.47 17.14
C ARG A 226 -19.25 -5.35 15.96
N VAL A 227 -19.63 -6.59 16.25
CA VAL A 227 -20.19 -7.56 15.30
C VAL A 227 -21.25 -8.37 16.05
N ASP A 228 -22.39 -8.66 15.40
CA ASP A 228 -23.53 -9.37 15.99
C ASP A 228 -23.99 -8.80 17.36
N GLY A 229 -23.96 -7.47 17.50
CA GLY A 229 -24.35 -6.78 18.72
C GLY A 229 -23.35 -6.88 19.89
N LYS A 230 -22.28 -7.67 19.76
CA LYS A 230 -21.24 -7.83 20.77
C LYS A 230 -20.08 -6.87 20.52
N ARG A 231 -19.46 -6.39 21.60
CA ARG A 231 -18.28 -5.53 21.60
C ARG A 231 -17.01 -6.35 21.81
N TYR A 232 -16.02 -6.02 21.00
CA TYR A 232 -14.68 -6.57 21.04
C TYR A 232 -13.65 -5.47 21.17
N VAL A 233 -12.56 -5.75 21.88
CA VAL A 233 -11.43 -4.83 22.03
C VAL A 233 -10.16 -5.64 21.86
N LEU A 234 -9.34 -5.26 20.87
CA LEU A 234 -7.95 -5.68 20.79
C LEU A 234 -7.14 -4.77 21.71
N SER A 235 -6.40 -5.34 22.64
CA SER A 235 -5.54 -4.63 23.57
C SER A 235 -4.10 -5.05 23.37
N GLN A 236 -3.21 -4.07 23.25
CA GLN A 236 -1.78 -4.28 23.05
C GLN A 236 -1.50 -5.21 21.85
N GLY A 237 -2.32 -5.12 20.80
CA GLY A 237 -2.04 -5.81 19.55
C GLY A 237 -0.75 -5.29 18.96
N TYR A 238 0.16 -6.17 18.52
CA TYR A 238 1.39 -5.73 17.87
C TYR A 238 1.86 -6.68 16.78
N LEU A 239 2.62 -6.12 15.83
CA LEU A 239 3.37 -6.84 14.80
C LEU A 239 4.68 -6.12 14.56
N ASN A 240 5.79 -6.84 14.69
CA ASN A 240 7.14 -6.36 14.43
C ASN A 240 7.74 -7.14 13.26
N GLN A 241 8.49 -6.44 12.41
CA GLN A 241 9.20 -7.02 11.28
C GLN A 241 10.54 -6.28 11.13
N SER A 242 11.57 -6.99 10.70
CA SER A 242 12.87 -6.39 10.44
C SER A 242 13.57 -7.01 9.25
N PHE A 243 14.38 -6.20 8.59
CA PHE A 243 15.10 -6.56 7.38
C PHE A 243 16.53 -6.03 7.43
N LYS A 244 17.47 -6.81 6.90
CA LYS A 244 18.82 -6.38 6.57
C LYS A 244 19.08 -6.67 5.10
N ASN A 245 19.55 -5.67 4.35
CA ASN A 245 19.84 -5.77 2.92
C ASN A 245 18.66 -6.35 2.13
N GLY A 246 17.45 -5.88 2.48
CA GLY A 246 16.20 -6.32 1.86
C GLY A 246 15.70 -7.72 2.25
N LYS A 247 16.44 -8.47 3.06
CA LYS A 247 16.08 -9.83 3.51
C LYS A 247 15.58 -9.80 4.96
N PRO A 248 14.60 -10.64 5.35
CA PRO A 248 14.19 -10.75 6.73
C PRO A 248 15.38 -11.04 7.65
N ALA A 249 15.54 -10.23 8.69
CA ALA A 249 16.58 -10.39 9.69
C ALA A 249 15.98 -10.85 11.01
N ARG A 250 16.79 -11.50 11.85
CA ARG A 250 16.46 -11.76 13.26
C ARG A 250 15.06 -12.38 13.45
N LEU A 251 14.72 -13.36 12.61
CA LEU A 251 13.39 -13.99 12.51
C LEU A 251 12.83 -14.56 13.83
N GLU A 252 13.70 -14.94 14.76
CA GLU A 252 13.29 -15.50 16.06
C GLU A 252 13.16 -14.43 17.15
N THR A 253 13.77 -13.26 16.97
CA THR A 253 13.87 -12.22 18.01
C THR A 253 13.11 -10.94 17.66
N GLU A 254 13.02 -10.58 16.40
CA GLU A 254 12.42 -9.31 15.94
C GLU A 254 11.11 -9.49 15.19
N TRP A 255 10.89 -10.65 14.56
CA TRP A 255 9.61 -11.00 13.95
C TRP A 255 8.67 -11.56 15.00
N ARG A 256 7.74 -10.72 15.47
CA ARG A 256 6.85 -11.06 16.58
C ARG A 256 5.48 -10.45 16.37
N ALA A 257 4.45 -11.17 16.79
CA ALA A 257 3.11 -10.63 16.89
C ALA A 257 2.45 -11.13 18.18
N GLY A 258 1.55 -10.33 18.73
CA GLY A 258 0.88 -10.64 19.98
C GLY A 258 -0.22 -9.65 20.31
N GLY A 259 -0.92 -9.90 21.42
CA GLY A 259 -2.05 -9.09 21.88
C GLY A 259 -3.17 -9.97 22.43
N THR A 260 -4.15 -9.34 23.07
CA THR A 260 -5.33 -10.02 23.58
C THR A 260 -6.59 -9.36 23.04
N ILE A 261 -7.58 -10.17 22.71
CA ILE A 261 -8.91 -9.67 22.34
C ILE A 261 -9.84 -10.03 23.47
N SER A 262 -10.54 -9.02 23.98
CA SER A 262 -11.66 -9.20 24.90
C SER A 262 -12.98 -9.15 24.16
N ARG A 263 -13.95 -9.96 24.59
CA ARG A 263 -15.35 -9.96 24.17
C ARG A 263 -16.18 -9.60 25.40
N GLU A 264 -16.95 -8.52 25.32
CA GLU A 264 -17.75 -8.01 26.45
C GLU A 264 -16.94 -7.88 27.76
N GLY A 265 -15.70 -7.38 27.64
CA GLY A 265 -14.80 -7.16 28.77
C GLY A 265 -14.13 -8.41 29.35
N ARG A 266 -14.37 -9.59 28.79
CA ARG A 266 -13.67 -10.83 29.17
C ARG A 266 -12.67 -11.22 28.10
N GLN A 267 -11.47 -11.63 28.50
CA GLN A 267 -10.49 -12.16 27.54
C GLN A 267 -11.11 -13.34 26.78
N TRP A 268 -11.00 -13.30 25.46
CA TRP A 268 -11.62 -14.26 24.56
C TRP A 268 -10.59 -14.93 23.65
N VAL A 269 -9.68 -14.14 23.05
CA VAL A 269 -8.68 -14.63 22.09
C VAL A 269 -7.30 -14.09 22.43
N THR A 270 -6.28 -14.89 22.15
CA THR A 270 -4.88 -14.45 22.17
C THR A 270 -4.34 -14.40 20.75
N LEU A 271 -3.71 -13.29 20.39
CA LEU A 271 -2.96 -13.15 19.15
C LEU A 271 -1.57 -13.73 19.31
N SER A 272 -1.07 -14.39 18.28
CA SER A 272 0.28 -14.95 18.28
C SER A 272 0.85 -14.93 16.87
N GLY A 273 2.18 -14.86 16.79
CA GLY A 273 2.90 -15.00 15.53
C GLY A 273 3.97 -16.08 15.59
N LYS A 274 4.25 -16.71 14.46
CA LYS A 274 5.36 -17.66 14.32
C LYS A 274 5.96 -17.60 12.93
N THR A 275 7.28 -17.70 12.93
CA THR A 275 8.09 -17.91 11.75
C THR A 275 8.02 -19.38 11.34
N ALA A 276 7.70 -19.64 10.08
CA ALA A 276 7.92 -20.90 9.40
C ALA A 276 8.94 -20.70 8.27
N LYS A 277 9.20 -21.75 7.48
CA LYS A 277 10.28 -21.76 6.47
C LYS A 277 10.21 -20.56 5.51
N ASP A 278 9.03 -20.30 4.95
CA ASP A 278 8.86 -19.32 3.87
C ASP A 278 7.89 -18.18 4.24
N TYR A 279 7.39 -18.17 5.48
CA TYR A 279 6.38 -17.22 5.91
C TYR A 279 6.44 -16.92 7.41
N PHE A 280 5.99 -15.73 7.78
CA PHE A 280 5.59 -15.36 9.12
C PHE A 280 4.06 -15.32 9.18
N GLU A 281 3.48 -16.14 10.05
CA GLU A 281 2.03 -16.20 10.25
C GLU A 281 1.63 -15.48 11.51
N VAL A 282 0.48 -14.80 11.45
CA VAL A 282 -0.20 -14.24 12.62
C VAL A 282 -1.59 -14.85 12.68
N TRP A 283 -1.96 -15.39 13.84
CA TRP A 283 -3.27 -15.99 14.07
C TRP A 283 -3.87 -15.55 15.39
N ALA A 284 -5.18 -15.71 15.47
CA ALA A 284 -5.99 -15.66 16.67
C ALA A 284 -6.19 -17.09 17.20
N THR A 285 -5.93 -17.33 18.49
CA THR A 285 -6.27 -18.59 19.16
C THR A 285 -7.57 -18.45 19.92
N LEU A 286 -8.59 -19.18 19.47
CA LEU A 286 -9.94 -19.26 20.05
C LEU A 286 -10.08 -20.57 20.84
N PRO A 287 -11.10 -20.69 21.72
CA PRO A 287 -11.40 -21.97 22.40
C PRO A 287 -11.61 -23.15 21.43
N GLU A 288 -12.26 -22.88 20.30
CA GLU A 288 -12.62 -23.88 19.29
C GLU A 288 -11.57 -24.10 18.18
N GLY A 289 -10.49 -23.30 18.14
CA GLY A 289 -9.48 -23.45 17.10
C GLY A 289 -8.61 -22.22 16.87
N ARG A 290 -8.03 -22.13 15.67
CA ARG A 290 -7.19 -21.00 15.26
C ARG A 290 -7.74 -20.37 14.00
N VAL A 291 -7.74 -19.04 13.96
CA VAL A 291 -8.10 -18.25 12.77
C VAL A 291 -6.84 -17.53 12.29
N MET A 292 -6.43 -17.79 11.05
CA MET A 292 -5.32 -17.09 10.42
C MET A 292 -5.73 -15.65 10.14
N LEU A 293 -4.91 -14.68 10.57
CA LEU A 293 -5.17 -13.25 10.36
C LEU A 293 -4.36 -12.69 9.21
N THR A 294 -3.09 -13.08 9.11
CA THR A 294 -2.25 -12.73 7.98
C THR A 294 -1.11 -13.73 7.82
N ARG A 295 -0.65 -13.90 6.59
CA ARG A 295 0.56 -14.62 6.24
C ARG A 295 1.47 -13.68 5.46
N ILE A 296 2.67 -13.47 5.96
CA ILE A 296 3.69 -12.62 5.34
C ILE A 296 4.78 -13.54 4.80
N TYR A 297 4.89 -13.63 3.47
CA TYR A 297 5.96 -14.42 2.84
C TYR A 297 7.32 -13.81 3.18
N LEU A 298 8.34 -14.61 3.50
CA LEU A 298 9.67 -14.16 3.92
C LEU A 298 10.68 -14.16 2.76
N ASN A 299 10.45 -15.02 1.78
CA ASN A 299 11.31 -15.29 0.63
C ASN A 299 10.86 -14.56 -0.65
N SER A 300 9.66 -14.00 -0.64
CA SER A 300 9.20 -13.18 -1.75
C SER A 300 9.97 -11.87 -1.80
N ALA A 301 10.44 -11.48 -2.99
CA ALA A 301 10.77 -10.10 -3.33
C ALA A 301 9.68 -9.10 -2.87
N SER A 302 8.47 -9.57 -2.57
CA SER A 302 7.33 -8.80 -2.05
C SER A 302 7.54 -8.13 -0.67
N VAL A 303 8.41 -8.62 0.22
CA VAL A 303 8.66 -7.92 1.49
C VAL A 303 9.70 -6.82 1.35
N THR A 304 10.69 -7.09 0.50
CA THR A 304 11.62 -6.08 0.03
C THR A 304 10.86 -5.00 -0.75
N HIS A 305 9.87 -5.36 -1.58
CA HIS A 305 9.10 -4.43 -2.41
C HIS A 305 7.93 -3.72 -1.72
N ALA A 306 7.24 -4.27 -0.73
CA ALA A 306 6.16 -3.53 -0.07
C ALA A 306 6.71 -2.34 0.76
N LEU A 307 7.87 -2.54 1.41
CA LEU A 307 8.62 -1.48 2.09
C LEU A 307 9.42 -0.63 1.08
N ALA A 308 10.14 -1.24 0.12
CA ALA A 308 10.91 -0.48 -0.86
C ALA A 308 10.05 0.25 -1.89
N ASN A 309 8.77 -0.10 -2.12
CA ASN A 309 7.86 0.71 -2.96
C ASN A 309 7.27 1.87 -2.18
N ALA A 310 7.06 1.74 -0.87
CA ALA A 310 6.76 2.88 -0.02
C ALA A 310 7.94 3.87 0.02
N ILE A 311 9.17 3.36 -0.08
CA ILE A 311 10.42 4.15 -0.10
C ILE A 311 10.77 4.66 -1.51
N SER A 312 10.62 3.87 -2.59
CA SER A 312 11.04 4.23 -3.95
C SER A 312 10.06 5.19 -4.65
N GLN A 313 8.79 5.21 -4.24
CA GLN A 313 7.84 6.22 -4.70
C GLN A 313 8.13 7.61 -4.10
N ASP A 314 8.80 7.68 -2.94
CA ASP A 314 9.31 8.91 -2.32
C ASP A 314 10.77 9.22 -2.76
N GLN A 315 11.49 8.22 -3.31
CA GLN A 315 12.91 8.32 -3.70
C GLN A 315 13.21 8.33 -5.21
N THR A 316 12.22 8.36 -6.11
CA THR A 316 12.48 8.47 -7.57
C THR A 316 12.85 9.90 -7.96
N ASN A 317 14.05 10.29 -7.54
CA ASN A 317 14.72 11.54 -7.80
C ASN A 317 15.47 11.49 -9.14
N ALA A 318 15.21 12.48 -9.99
CA ALA A 318 15.85 12.73 -11.28
C ALA A 318 17.34 13.13 -11.20
N ARG A 319 18.07 12.73 -10.15
CA ARG A 319 19.52 12.97 -10.05
C ARG A 319 20.36 11.74 -9.71
N HIS A 320 19.78 10.56 -9.40
CA HIS A 320 20.53 9.35 -9.06
C HIS A 320 20.29 8.15 -10.00
N ALA A 321 19.83 8.38 -11.24
CA ALA A 321 19.72 7.31 -12.26
C ALA A 321 21.08 6.62 -12.53
N SER A 322 22.21 7.28 -12.22
CA SER A 322 23.56 6.78 -12.49
C SER A 322 24.06 5.70 -11.51
N ILE A 323 23.49 5.60 -10.30
CA ILE A 323 23.99 4.69 -9.25
C ILE A 323 23.23 3.36 -9.25
N VAL A 324 21.92 3.38 -9.56
CA VAL A 324 21.09 2.16 -9.66
C VAL A 324 21.48 1.30 -10.88
N ILE A 325 21.93 1.92 -11.97
CA ILE A 325 22.41 1.20 -13.17
C ILE A 325 23.69 0.39 -12.86
N GLY A 326 24.56 0.87 -11.96
CA GLY A 326 25.81 0.18 -11.62
C GLY A 326 25.65 -1.12 -10.83
N ALA A 327 24.59 -1.25 -10.03
CA ALA A 327 24.30 -2.46 -9.25
C ALA A 327 23.50 -3.50 -10.05
N VAL A 328 22.60 -3.04 -10.94
CA VAL A 328 21.80 -3.92 -11.82
C VAL A 328 22.69 -4.64 -12.86
N LEU A 329 23.79 -4.02 -13.30
CA LEU A 329 24.73 -4.61 -14.25
C LEU A 329 25.61 -5.74 -13.67
N LYS A 330 25.55 -6.03 -12.36
CA LYS A 330 26.35 -7.09 -11.70
C LYS A 330 25.57 -8.37 -11.36
N THR A 331 24.28 -8.44 -11.66
CA THR A 331 23.44 -9.63 -11.39
C THR A 331 23.38 -10.56 -12.61
N ASN A 332 23.11 -11.84 -12.40
CA ASN A 332 23.01 -12.81 -13.50
C ASN A 332 21.69 -12.64 -14.29
N SER A 333 21.58 -13.25 -15.48
CA SER A 333 20.44 -13.08 -16.38
C SER A 333 19.10 -13.53 -15.78
N GLU A 334 19.12 -14.51 -14.87
CA GLU A 334 17.95 -15.07 -14.22
C GLU A 334 17.37 -14.08 -13.18
N GLU A 335 18.22 -13.46 -12.38
CA GLU A 335 17.82 -12.41 -11.41
C GLU A 335 17.29 -11.15 -12.10
N ARG A 336 17.88 -10.76 -13.24
CA ARG A 336 17.39 -9.63 -14.06
C ARG A 336 16.02 -9.92 -14.67
N SER A 337 15.78 -11.16 -15.12
CA SER A 337 14.50 -11.60 -15.68
C SER A 337 13.41 -11.67 -14.61
N GLN A 338 13.76 -12.12 -13.40
CA GLN A 338 12.85 -12.14 -12.26
C GLN A 338 12.48 -10.72 -11.80
N LEU A 339 13.45 -9.81 -11.75
CA LEU A 339 13.20 -8.39 -11.42
C LEU A 339 12.30 -7.72 -12.48
N ALA A 340 12.49 -8.01 -13.76
CA ALA A 340 11.63 -7.55 -14.85
C ALA A 340 10.20 -8.13 -14.75
N SER A 341 10.07 -9.42 -14.42
CA SER A 341 8.78 -10.10 -14.18
C SER A 341 8.03 -9.54 -12.96
N ASP A 342 8.77 -9.12 -11.93
CA ASP A 342 8.18 -8.56 -10.71
C ASP A 342 7.81 -7.08 -10.89
N ILE A 343 8.58 -6.31 -11.68
CA ILE A 343 8.19 -4.96 -12.15
C ILE A 343 6.94 -5.04 -13.06
N TYR A 344 6.86 -6.06 -13.93
CA TYR A 344 5.69 -6.34 -14.78
C TYR A 344 4.41 -6.56 -13.95
N LYS A 345 4.47 -7.38 -12.90
CA LYS A 345 3.33 -7.63 -11.99
C LYS A 345 2.91 -6.41 -11.17
N LEU A 346 3.82 -5.46 -10.93
CA LEU A 346 3.60 -4.31 -10.06
C LEU A 346 3.16 -3.04 -10.80
N THR A 347 3.50 -2.89 -12.07
CA THR A 347 3.27 -1.66 -12.85
C THR A 347 2.16 -1.77 -13.89
N GLY A 348 1.74 -2.99 -14.24
CA GLY A 348 0.74 -3.21 -15.29
C GLY A 348 1.23 -2.84 -16.70
N LEU A 349 2.55 -2.69 -16.89
CA LEU A 349 3.17 -2.48 -18.20
C LEU A 349 3.20 -3.81 -18.98
N ASP A 350 3.03 -3.75 -20.30
CA ASP A 350 3.07 -4.98 -21.11
C ASP A 350 4.51 -5.47 -21.37
N ALA A 351 4.62 -6.72 -21.84
CA ALA A 351 5.90 -7.39 -22.07
C ALA A 351 6.80 -6.65 -23.06
N THR A 352 6.23 -5.92 -24.03
CA THR A 352 6.97 -5.17 -25.05
C THR A 352 7.61 -3.91 -24.48
N GLN A 353 6.96 -3.24 -23.53
CA GLN A 353 7.52 -2.09 -22.81
C GLN A 353 8.65 -2.50 -21.85
N VAL A 354 8.52 -3.67 -21.23
CA VAL A 354 9.57 -4.27 -20.38
C VAL A 354 10.77 -4.70 -21.23
N ILE A 355 10.53 -5.28 -22.42
CA ILE A 355 11.57 -5.63 -23.40
C ILE A 355 12.31 -4.38 -23.90
N SER A 356 11.60 -3.31 -24.22
CA SER A 356 12.22 -2.05 -24.64
C SER A 356 13.06 -1.41 -23.53
N LEU A 357 12.62 -1.53 -22.28
CA LEU A 357 13.37 -1.05 -21.11
C LEU A 357 14.62 -1.93 -20.87
N ALA A 358 14.48 -3.25 -20.92
CA ALA A 358 15.57 -4.22 -20.79
C ALA A 358 16.66 -4.04 -21.87
N LEU A 359 16.26 -3.89 -23.14
CA LEU A 359 17.16 -3.62 -24.26
C LEU A 359 17.86 -2.26 -24.12
N SER A 360 17.16 -1.22 -23.64
CA SER A 360 17.76 0.10 -23.39
C SER A 360 18.77 0.11 -22.22
N THR A 361 18.71 -0.90 -21.36
CA THR A 361 19.64 -1.11 -20.23
C THR A 361 20.75 -2.13 -20.53
N GLY A 362 20.84 -2.61 -21.78
CA GLY A 362 21.87 -3.55 -22.21
C GLY A 362 21.67 -5.00 -21.72
N VAL A 363 20.44 -5.37 -21.34
CA VAL A 363 20.09 -6.73 -20.95
C VAL A 363 19.80 -7.55 -22.20
N ASP A 364 20.63 -8.55 -22.48
CA ASP A 364 20.37 -9.56 -23.50
C ASP A 364 19.28 -10.51 -23.00
N ILE A 365 18.13 -10.48 -23.67
CA ILE A 365 16.90 -11.19 -23.30
C ILE A 365 16.74 -12.53 -24.03
N GLY A 366 17.73 -12.96 -24.83
CA GLY A 366 17.75 -14.31 -25.40
C GLY A 366 16.52 -14.68 -26.23
N LEU A 367 15.88 -13.70 -26.87
CA LEU A 367 14.84 -13.95 -27.86
C LEU A 367 15.51 -13.99 -29.23
N ASP A 368 15.63 -15.18 -29.79
CA ASP A 368 16.02 -15.35 -31.19
C ASP A 368 15.08 -14.49 -32.05
N ALA A 369 15.66 -13.49 -32.72
CA ALA A 369 14.98 -12.48 -33.53
C ALA A 369 14.19 -13.05 -34.73
N GLU A 370 14.19 -14.37 -34.91
CA GLU A 370 13.55 -15.09 -36.00
C GLU A 370 12.06 -15.39 -35.76
N GLN A 371 11.58 -15.40 -34.50
CA GLN A 371 10.17 -15.71 -34.20
C GLN A 371 9.22 -14.50 -34.22
N ALA A 372 9.74 -13.27 -34.17
CA ALA A 372 8.91 -12.05 -34.22
C ALA A 372 8.53 -11.62 -35.65
N SER A 373 9.13 -12.21 -36.70
CA SER A 373 8.88 -11.82 -38.10
C SER A 373 7.80 -12.62 -38.84
N GLN A 374 7.19 -13.64 -38.21
CA GLN A 374 6.24 -14.55 -38.89
C GLN A 374 4.75 -14.35 -38.55
N ALA A 375 4.36 -13.33 -37.79
CA ALA A 375 2.96 -13.00 -37.59
C ALA A 375 2.43 -12.09 -38.72
N GLN A 376 2.23 -12.67 -39.91
CA GLN A 376 1.51 -12.02 -41.01
C GLN A 376 -0.02 -12.07 -40.72
N PRO A 377 -0.77 -10.96 -40.86
CA PRO A 377 -2.22 -11.00 -40.79
C PRO A 377 -2.81 -11.72 -42.02
N PRO A 378 -3.98 -12.37 -41.89
CA PRO A 378 -4.61 -13.07 -43.01
C PRO A 378 -5.03 -12.08 -44.11
N ASN A 379 -4.67 -12.42 -45.35
CA ASN A 379 -5.11 -11.74 -46.57
C ASN A 379 -6.64 -11.83 -46.72
N GLU A 380 -7.34 -10.71 -46.60
CA GLU A 380 -8.68 -10.56 -47.17
C GLU A 380 -8.54 -10.22 -48.66
N ASN A 381 -8.76 -11.22 -49.51
CA ASN A 381 -8.96 -11.02 -50.94
C ASN A 381 -10.30 -10.32 -51.17
N LEU A 382 -10.24 -9.12 -51.75
CA LEU A 382 -11.35 -8.52 -52.49
C LEU A 382 -11.72 -9.40 -53.69
N ILE A 383 -12.99 -9.80 -53.78
CA ILE A 383 -13.66 -10.04 -55.06
C ILE A 383 -14.66 -8.90 -55.24
N MET A 384 -14.37 -8.02 -56.20
CA MET A 384 -15.35 -7.11 -56.77
C MET A 384 -16.01 -7.80 -57.97
N GLU A 385 -17.33 -7.93 -57.94
CA GLU A 385 -18.15 -7.94 -59.15
C GLU A 385 -18.87 -6.59 -59.25
N ALA A 386 -18.36 -5.74 -60.13
CA ALA A 386 -19.07 -4.90 -61.11
C ALA A 386 -18.02 -4.13 -61.93
#